data_AF-A0AAD7DZ34-F1
#
_entry.id   AF-A0AAD7DZ34-F1
#
_cell.length_a   1.000
_cell.length_b   1.000
_cell.length_c   1.000
_cell.angle_alpha   90.00
_cell.angle_beta   90.00
_cell.angle_gamma   90.00
#
_symmetry.space_group_name_H-M   'P 1'
#
loop_
_entity.id
_entity.type
_entity.pdbx_description
1 polymer ?
#
loop_
_entity_poly.entity_id
_entity_poly.type
_entity_poly.pdbx_seq_one_letter_code
_entity_poly.pdbx_strand_id
1 'polypeptide(L)'
;MFSFYPSSRPQSYHQPSPYYQPSPYARALAQQQERQRALAAQQERQRALAQEMERQRAARSRYFPGGYDYEPDSDEEDYYLTPRQRALLEARRRQDAVELRKQQLYEQQQARAAEEQSVSTTLADLNIDPAAHVRSECQHTPAAPVRATDTPSAPPAPPVSAPPSPELLNEAATKIQTQYRIHRSLRAISALASKFDALKASFVPPTTIDFQGDDGIVSVPARSTSVQPPAESAKLAFTPTNVPLHTYNEHLSRLLVALDAVESRGDRGVRERRREVVRAIEGEAARVESFWRSAWATYQHQQQQTEEQEVCAMVVDEESGVAPLPELATPESDSDVIRVAPLPELAESESDSDVDPELPTPPATPAESPKLVLSPESESAEEDGVVVNSAEDEKVSGEDFVLV
;
A
#
# COMPACT_ATOMS: atom_id res chain seq x y z
N MET A 1 68.41 -51.90 -44.54
CA MET A 1 67.56 -53.04 -45.00
C MET A 1 66.80 -53.58 -43.80
N PHE A 2 65.56 -53.14 -43.60
CA PHE A 2 64.64 -53.74 -42.64
C PHE A 2 63.30 -53.95 -43.34
N SER A 3 62.89 -55.21 -43.41
CA SER A 3 61.72 -55.69 -44.16
C SER A 3 60.42 -55.27 -43.48
N PHE A 4 59.55 -54.61 -44.24
CA PHE A 4 58.17 -54.31 -43.87
C PHE A 4 57.30 -55.55 -44.14
N TYR A 5 56.73 -56.15 -43.09
CA TYR A 5 55.65 -57.13 -43.22
C TYR A 5 54.29 -56.42 -43.05
N PRO A 6 53.35 -56.53 -44.00
CA PRO A 6 51.99 -56.05 -43.79
C PRO A 6 51.23 -57.04 -42.91
N SER A 7 50.89 -56.64 -41.68
CA SER A 7 49.96 -57.38 -40.84
C SER A 7 48.54 -57.29 -41.41
N SER A 8 48.13 -58.34 -42.10
CA SER A 8 46.76 -58.59 -42.51
C SER A 8 45.84 -58.60 -41.30
N ARG A 9 44.98 -57.57 -41.19
CA ARG A 9 43.85 -57.57 -40.24
C ARG A 9 42.89 -58.68 -40.66
N PRO A 10 42.55 -59.64 -39.78
CA PRO A 10 41.50 -60.60 -40.07
C PRO A 10 40.16 -59.85 -40.12
N GLN A 11 39.56 -59.76 -41.31
CA GLN A 11 38.15 -59.42 -41.45
C GLN A 11 37.33 -60.56 -40.85
N SER A 12 37.07 -60.46 -39.54
CA SER A 12 36.05 -61.24 -38.86
C SER A 12 34.69 -60.75 -39.37
N TYR A 13 34.17 -61.42 -40.41
CA TYR A 13 32.77 -61.33 -40.84
C TYR A 13 31.89 -61.99 -39.78
N HIS A 14 31.71 -61.33 -38.63
CA HIS A 14 30.67 -61.70 -37.70
C HIS A 14 29.35 -61.15 -38.26
N GLN A 15 28.73 -61.91 -39.17
CA GLN A 15 27.34 -61.64 -39.56
C GLN A 15 26.47 -61.88 -38.32
N PRO A 16 25.84 -60.84 -37.75
CA PRO A 16 24.93 -61.04 -36.63
C PRO A 16 23.80 -61.95 -37.11
N SER A 17 23.66 -63.10 -36.46
CA SER A 17 22.59 -64.04 -36.74
C SER A 17 21.24 -63.30 -36.65
N PRO A 18 20.41 -63.30 -37.71
CA PRO A 18 19.17 -62.51 -37.78
C PRO A 18 18.06 -63.00 -36.83
N TYR A 19 18.33 -64.02 -36.01
CA TYR A 19 17.34 -64.65 -35.13
C TYR A 19 17.39 -64.21 -33.67
N TYR A 20 18.29 -63.30 -33.29
CA TYR A 20 18.27 -62.73 -31.94
C TYR A 20 17.29 -61.56 -31.87
N GLN A 21 15.98 -61.86 -31.95
CA GLN A 21 14.96 -60.89 -31.60
C GLN A 21 15.05 -60.63 -30.10
N PRO A 22 15.27 -59.37 -29.66
CA PRO A 22 15.28 -59.03 -28.24
C PRO A 22 13.97 -59.49 -27.60
N SER A 23 14.07 -60.24 -26.49
CA SER A 23 12.90 -60.63 -25.69
C SER A 23 12.01 -59.40 -25.44
N PRO A 24 10.67 -59.52 -25.51
CA PRO A 24 9.76 -58.39 -25.29
C PRO A 24 10.04 -57.65 -23.97
N TYR A 25 10.54 -58.38 -22.95
CA TYR A 25 10.98 -57.81 -21.68
C TYR A 25 12.20 -56.88 -21.83
N ALA A 26 13.20 -57.27 -22.63
CA ALA A 26 14.38 -56.44 -22.89
C ALA A 26 14.01 -55.15 -23.65
N ARG A 27 13.03 -55.22 -24.54
CA ARG A 27 12.50 -54.04 -25.25
C ARG A 27 11.73 -53.09 -24.31
N ALA A 28 10.92 -53.62 -23.40
CA ALA A 28 10.20 -52.82 -22.41
C ALA A 28 11.16 -52.09 -21.44
N LEU A 29 12.21 -52.79 -20.97
CA LEU A 29 13.23 -52.19 -20.11
C LEU A 29 14.03 -51.09 -20.84
N ALA A 30 14.38 -51.32 -22.11
CA ALA A 30 15.04 -50.30 -22.94
C ALA A 30 14.16 -49.06 -23.12
N GLN A 31 12.86 -49.23 -23.38
CA GLN A 31 11.91 -48.11 -23.48
C GLN A 31 11.77 -47.34 -22.15
N GLN A 32 11.77 -48.04 -21.01
CA GLN A 32 11.74 -47.40 -19.71
C GLN A 32 13.00 -46.56 -19.45
N GLN A 33 14.18 -47.10 -19.80
CA GLN A 33 15.45 -46.36 -19.70
C GLN A 33 15.48 -45.15 -20.64
N GLU A 34 14.97 -45.27 -21.86
CA GLU A 34 14.84 -44.13 -22.79
C GLU A 34 13.91 -43.04 -22.24
N ARG A 35 12.77 -43.42 -21.64
CA ARG A 35 11.88 -42.44 -20.97
C ARG A 35 12.58 -41.72 -19.83
N GLN A 36 13.34 -42.44 -19.00
CA GLN A 36 14.10 -41.82 -17.91
C GLN A 36 15.17 -40.86 -18.44
N ARG A 37 15.89 -41.25 -19.51
CA ARG A 37 16.88 -40.36 -20.15
C ARG A 37 16.23 -39.14 -20.78
N ALA A 38 15.07 -39.28 -21.41
CA ALA A 38 14.32 -38.17 -21.98
C ALA A 38 13.88 -37.16 -20.90
N LEU A 39 13.38 -37.64 -19.76
CA LEU A 39 13.02 -36.79 -18.62
C LEU A 39 14.24 -36.08 -18.03
N ALA A 40 15.35 -36.80 -17.84
CA ALA A 40 16.59 -36.20 -17.34
C ALA A 40 17.12 -35.12 -18.29
N ALA A 41 17.13 -35.37 -19.61
CA ALA A 41 17.52 -34.40 -20.62
C ALA A 41 16.59 -33.17 -20.65
N GLN A 42 15.29 -33.35 -20.40
CA GLN A 42 14.34 -32.24 -20.29
C GLN A 42 14.62 -31.37 -19.06
N GLN A 43 14.87 -31.98 -17.90
CA GLN A 43 15.24 -31.25 -16.68
C GLN A 43 16.57 -30.50 -16.84
N GLU A 44 17.55 -31.11 -17.51
CA GLU A 44 18.83 -30.47 -17.79
C GLU A 44 18.67 -29.25 -18.70
N ARG A 45 17.83 -29.35 -19.75
CA ARG A 45 17.47 -28.19 -20.59
C ARG A 45 16.80 -27.07 -19.79
N GLN A 46 15.88 -27.39 -18.88
CA GLN A 46 15.25 -26.38 -18.03
C GLN A 46 16.26 -25.69 -17.11
N ARG A 47 17.18 -26.46 -16.50
CA ARG A 47 18.26 -25.90 -15.67
C ARG A 47 19.21 -25.02 -16.47
N ALA A 48 19.55 -25.41 -17.69
CA ALA A 48 20.40 -24.62 -18.58
C ALA A 48 19.75 -23.27 -18.92
N LEU A 49 18.45 -23.26 -19.26
CA LEU A 49 17.70 -22.03 -19.52
C LEU A 49 17.61 -21.13 -18.28
N ALA A 50 17.38 -21.72 -17.10
CA ALA A 50 17.36 -20.96 -15.84
C ALA A 50 18.73 -20.33 -15.52
N GLN A 51 19.82 -21.08 -15.70
CA GLN A 51 21.17 -20.56 -15.53
C GLN A 51 21.51 -19.47 -16.56
N GLU A 52 21.02 -19.59 -17.79
CA GLU A 52 21.20 -18.57 -18.81
C GLU A 52 20.47 -17.28 -18.44
N MET A 53 19.21 -17.38 -17.99
CA MET A 53 18.43 -16.25 -17.48
C MET A 53 19.12 -15.58 -16.28
N GLU A 54 19.65 -16.37 -15.34
CA GLU A 54 20.38 -15.86 -14.18
C GLU A 54 21.68 -15.18 -14.60
N ARG A 55 22.42 -15.75 -15.56
CA ARG A 55 23.59 -15.11 -16.16
C ARG A 55 23.25 -13.80 -16.84
N GLN A 56 22.13 -13.72 -17.56
CA GLN A 56 21.66 -12.46 -18.15
C GLN A 56 21.31 -11.43 -17.07
N ARG A 57 20.63 -11.84 -15.98
CA ARG A 57 20.32 -10.96 -14.84
C ARG A 57 21.59 -10.44 -14.16
N ALA A 58 22.56 -11.33 -13.92
CA ALA A 58 23.85 -10.99 -13.30
C ALA A 58 24.74 -10.14 -14.22
N ALA A 59 24.69 -10.36 -15.54
CA ALA A 59 25.38 -9.51 -16.50
C ALA A 59 24.75 -8.11 -16.52
N ARG A 60 23.42 -8.03 -16.52
CA ARG A 60 22.67 -6.76 -16.50
C ARG A 60 22.95 -5.96 -15.23
N SER A 61 23.06 -6.61 -14.07
CA SER A 61 23.39 -5.92 -12.80
C SER A 61 24.83 -5.39 -12.74
N ARG A 62 25.79 -6.00 -13.45
CA ARG A 62 27.18 -5.51 -13.52
C ARG A 62 27.34 -4.19 -14.27
N TYR A 63 26.48 -3.88 -15.24
CA TYR A 63 26.55 -2.65 -16.03
C TYR A 63 25.74 -1.48 -15.41
N PHE A 64 24.93 -1.73 -14.38
CA PHE A 64 24.19 -0.71 -13.63
C PHE A 64 24.42 -0.85 -12.11
N PRO A 65 25.65 -0.60 -11.60
CA PRO A 65 26.00 -0.81 -10.19
C PRO A 65 25.42 0.22 -9.20
N GLY A 66 24.52 1.10 -9.65
CA GLY A 66 23.79 2.05 -8.80
C GLY A 66 22.35 2.29 -9.27
N GLY A 67 21.82 1.40 -10.13
CA GLY A 67 20.42 1.43 -10.49
C GLY A 67 19.62 1.01 -9.27
N TYR A 68 18.88 1.95 -8.68
CA TYR A 68 17.77 1.66 -7.79
C TYR A 68 16.99 0.47 -8.37
N ASP A 69 16.74 -0.54 -7.54
CA ASP A 69 15.81 -1.64 -7.84
C ASP A 69 14.40 -1.05 -7.85
N TYR A 70 14.16 -0.10 -8.78
CA TYR A 70 12.85 0.12 -9.33
C TYR A 70 12.52 -1.23 -9.96
N GLU A 71 11.82 -2.09 -9.21
CA GLU A 71 10.78 -2.86 -9.87
C GLU A 71 10.01 -1.81 -10.66
N PRO A 72 10.12 -1.79 -12.00
CA PRO A 72 9.33 -0.84 -12.75
C PRO A 72 7.90 -1.15 -12.35
N ASP A 73 7.26 -0.23 -11.65
CA ASP A 73 5.81 -0.27 -11.49
C ASP A 73 5.33 -0.48 -12.92
N SER A 74 4.80 -1.68 -13.18
CA SER A 74 4.59 -2.23 -14.53
C SER A 74 3.63 -1.38 -15.38
N ASP A 75 3.15 -0.29 -14.79
CA ASP A 75 2.17 0.65 -15.27
C ASP A 75 2.85 1.90 -15.89
N GLU A 76 4.11 2.23 -15.53
CA GLU A 76 4.80 3.45 -15.99
C GLU A 76 5.58 3.25 -17.31
N GLU A 77 6.05 2.02 -17.58
CA GLU A 77 6.68 1.67 -18.87
C GLU A 77 5.65 1.72 -20.03
N ASP A 78 4.37 1.48 -19.73
CA ASP A 78 3.25 1.49 -20.69
C ASP A 78 2.92 2.92 -21.20
N TYR A 79 3.44 3.96 -20.55
CA TYR A 79 3.19 5.37 -20.89
C TYR A 79 4.04 5.86 -22.08
N TYR A 80 5.22 5.26 -22.33
CA TYR A 80 6.13 5.66 -23.41
C TYR A 80 6.03 4.79 -24.68
N LEU A 81 5.21 3.73 -24.66
CA LEU A 81 5.04 2.87 -25.83
C LEU A 81 4.09 3.47 -26.86
N THR A 82 4.48 3.42 -28.13
CA THR A 82 3.58 3.80 -29.22
C THR A 82 2.34 2.89 -29.23
N PRO A 83 1.14 3.38 -29.65
CA PRO A 83 -0.08 2.57 -29.66
C PRO A 83 0.07 1.24 -30.41
N ARG A 84 0.90 1.21 -31.45
CA ARG A 84 1.22 -0.01 -32.21
C ARG A 84 2.05 -1.02 -31.42
N GLN A 85 3.03 -0.57 -30.64
CA GLN A 85 3.82 -1.45 -29.78
C GLN A 85 2.97 -1.98 -28.62
N ARG A 86 2.09 -1.15 -28.06
CA ARG A 86 1.14 -1.55 -27.01
C ARG A 86 0.20 -2.64 -27.50
N ALA A 87 -0.38 -2.49 -28.68
CA ALA A 87 -1.23 -3.51 -29.30
C ALA A 87 -0.50 -4.85 -29.55
N LEU A 88 0.79 -4.79 -29.88
CA LEU A 88 1.61 -5.98 -30.14
C LEU A 88 1.95 -6.73 -28.84
N LEU A 89 2.26 -6.01 -27.76
CA LEU A 89 2.44 -6.59 -26.43
C LEU A 89 1.14 -7.17 -25.88
N GLU A 90 0.02 -6.47 -26.05
CA GLU A 90 -1.29 -6.98 -25.62
C GLU A 90 -1.69 -8.24 -26.41
N ALA A 91 -1.45 -8.26 -27.72
CA ALA A 91 -1.67 -9.45 -28.54
C ALA A 91 -0.81 -10.63 -28.06
N ARG A 92 0.44 -10.38 -27.65
CA ARG A 92 1.32 -11.41 -27.09
C ARG A 92 0.84 -11.91 -25.73
N ARG A 93 0.45 -11.02 -24.81
CA ARG A 93 -0.15 -11.42 -23.51
C ARG A 93 -1.41 -12.26 -23.70
N ARG A 94 -2.24 -11.95 -24.71
CA ARG A 94 -3.43 -12.76 -25.05
C ARG A 94 -3.06 -14.14 -25.56
N GLN A 95 -2.03 -14.25 -26.41
CA GLN A 95 -1.54 -15.55 -26.88
C GLN A 95 -1.02 -16.40 -25.71
N ASP A 96 -0.19 -15.82 -24.85
CA ASP A 96 0.36 -16.50 -23.68
C ASP A 96 -0.76 -16.97 -22.72
N ALA A 97 -1.78 -16.14 -22.50
CA ALA A 97 -2.94 -16.50 -21.68
C ALA A 97 -3.75 -17.66 -22.28
N VAL A 98 -3.91 -17.70 -23.61
CA VAL A 98 -4.58 -18.80 -24.32
C VAL A 98 -3.77 -20.09 -24.20
N GLU A 99 -2.45 -20.02 -24.35
CA GLU A 99 -1.55 -21.17 -24.20
C GLU A 99 -1.57 -21.71 -22.77
N LEU A 100 -1.53 -20.83 -21.76
CA LEU A 100 -1.60 -21.22 -20.36
C LEU A 100 -2.94 -21.90 -20.05
N ARG A 101 -4.05 -21.34 -20.55
CA ARG A 101 -5.38 -21.96 -20.40
C ARG A 101 -5.44 -23.33 -21.06
N LYS A 102 -4.79 -23.50 -22.22
CA LYS A 102 -4.69 -24.80 -22.90
C LYS A 102 -3.86 -25.80 -22.09
N GLN A 103 -2.75 -25.36 -21.49
CA GLN A 103 -1.94 -26.20 -20.60
C GLN A 103 -2.74 -26.65 -19.37
N GLN A 104 -3.46 -25.73 -18.71
CA GLN A 104 -4.32 -26.06 -17.57
C GLN A 104 -5.39 -27.10 -17.93
N LEU A 105 -6.02 -26.98 -19.11
CA LEU A 105 -6.98 -27.98 -19.58
C LEU A 105 -6.32 -29.34 -19.83
N TYR A 106 -5.12 -29.37 -20.38
CA TYR A 106 -4.38 -30.60 -20.61
C TYR A 106 -3.96 -31.26 -19.29
N GLU A 107 -3.49 -30.49 -18.31
CA GLU A 107 -3.16 -30.96 -16.97
C GLU A 107 -4.40 -31.47 -16.23
N GLN A 108 -5.54 -30.78 -16.33
CA GLN A 108 -6.80 -31.24 -15.76
C GLN A 108 -7.29 -32.54 -16.41
N GLN A 109 -7.12 -32.71 -17.72
CA GLN A 109 -7.41 -33.98 -18.39
C GLN A 109 -6.48 -35.10 -17.93
N GLN A 110 -5.19 -34.82 -17.74
CA GLN A 110 -4.25 -35.81 -17.18
C GLN A 110 -4.60 -36.18 -15.74
N ALA A 111 -4.97 -35.20 -14.91
CA ALA A 111 -5.39 -35.44 -13.53
C ALA A 111 -6.64 -36.32 -13.49
N ARG A 112 -7.65 -36.04 -14.32
CA ARG A 112 -8.84 -36.90 -14.44
C ARG A 112 -8.50 -38.31 -14.91
N ALA A 113 -7.65 -38.45 -15.93
CA ALA A 113 -7.25 -39.77 -16.41
C ALA A 113 -6.47 -40.56 -15.35
N ALA A 114 -5.65 -39.91 -14.53
CA ALA A 114 -4.95 -40.52 -13.41
C ALA A 114 -5.92 -40.92 -12.29
N GLU A 115 -6.92 -40.09 -12.00
CA GLU A 115 -7.98 -40.40 -11.03
C GLU A 115 -8.80 -41.61 -11.48
N GLU A 116 -9.21 -41.66 -12.74
CA GLU A 116 -9.93 -42.81 -13.32
C GLU A 116 -9.11 -44.12 -13.22
N GLN A 117 -7.79 -44.05 -13.42
CA GLN A 117 -6.90 -45.20 -13.21
C GLN A 117 -6.78 -45.61 -11.74
N SER A 118 -6.77 -44.64 -10.81
CA SER A 118 -6.70 -44.92 -9.38
C SER A 118 -8.00 -45.57 -8.86
N VAL A 119 -9.17 -45.11 -9.32
CA VAL A 119 -10.48 -45.67 -8.96
C VAL A 119 -10.66 -47.09 -9.49
N SER A 120 -10.15 -47.37 -10.70
CA SER A 120 -10.16 -48.73 -11.26
C SER A 120 -9.27 -49.70 -10.46
N THR A 121 -8.17 -49.19 -9.90
CA THR A 121 -7.25 -50.00 -9.06
C THR A 121 -7.86 -50.29 -7.69
N THR A 122 -8.57 -49.33 -7.07
CA THR A 122 -9.18 -49.54 -5.75
C THR A 122 -10.43 -50.42 -5.78
N LEU A 123 -11.20 -50.42 -6.89
CA LEU A 123 -12.32 -51.34 -7.06
C LEU A 123 -11.90 -52.81 -7.25
N ALA A 124 -10.66 -53.07 -7.67
CA ALA A 124 -10.12 -54.43 -7.78
C ALA A 124 -9.75 -55.04 -6.40
N ASP A 125 -9.48 -54.22 -5.39
CA ASP A 125 -9.06 -54.65 -4.05
C ASP A 125 -10.22 -54.79 -3.04
N LEU A 126 -11.45 -54.41 -3.40
CA LEU A 126 -12.64 -54.51 -2.53
C LEU A 126 -13.49 -55.78 -2.76
N ASN A 127 -12.90 -56.87 -3.25
CA ASN A 127 -13.53 -58.20 -3.24
C ASN A 127 -13.40 -58.85 -1.85
N ILE A 128 -13.88 -58.14 -0.81
CA ILE A 128 -13.87 -58.56 0.59
C ILE A 128 -15.30 -58.90 1.01
N ASP A 129 -15.45 -60.11 1.54
CA ASP A 129 -16.68 -60.81 1.89
C ASP A 129 -17.72 -59.99 2.69
N PRO A 130 -19.01 -59.99 2.28
CA PRO A 130 -20.09 -59.37 3.04
C PRO A 130 -20.63 -60.34 4.09
N ALA A 131 -20.05 -60.33 5.29
CA ALA A 131 -20.61 -61.08 6.43
C ALA A 131 -20.32 -60.39 7.78
N ALA A 132 -21.17 -59.44 8.19
CA ALA A 132 -21.55 -59.25 9.60
C ALA A 132 -22.59 -58.11 9.76
N HIS A 133 -23.84 -58.50 9.94
CA HIS A 133 -24.86 -57.73 10.64
C HIS A 133 -24.64 -57.79 12.16
N VAL A 134 -24.69 -56.66 12.89
CA VAL A 134 -25.23 -56.52 14.26
C VAL A 134 -25.59 -55.02 14.45
N ARG A 135 -26.84 -54.53 14.43
CA ARG A 135 -27.98 -54.60 15.39
C ARG A 135 -27.79 -53.82 16.71
N SER A 136 -28.67 -52.83 16.97
CA SER A 136 -29.28 -52.39 18.27
C SER A 136 -29.53 -50.87 18.23
N GLU A 137 -30.74 -50.29 18.14
CA GLU A 137 -31.99 -50.31 18.95
C GLU A 137 -31.97 -49.54 20.29
N CYS A 138 -33.09 -48.81 20.53
CA CYS A 138 -33.65 -48.27 21.79
C CYS A 138 -33.10 -46.90 22.31
N GLN A 139 -33.87 -45.95 22.88
CA GLN A 139 -35.21 -45.99 23.50
C GLN A 139 -35.82 -44.58 23.76
N HIS A 140 -37.14 -44.57 23.96
CA HIS A 140 -38.08 -43.46 24.22
C HIS A 140 -38.01 -42.84 25.64
N THR A 141 -38.54 -41.61 25.79
CA THR A 141 -39.21 -41.12 27.01
C THR A 141 -40.51 -40.33 26.70
N PRO A 142 -41.48 -40.26 27.64
CA PRO A 142 -42.90 -40.02 27.35
C PRO A 142 -43.42 -38.60 27.63
N ALA A 143 -44.65 -38.39 27.15
CA ALA A 143 -45.40 -37.15 27.03
C ALA A 143 -46.00 -36.58 28.33
N ALA A 144 -46.18 -35.25 28.35
CA ALA A 144 -47.06 -34.50 29.25
C ALA A 144 -48.23 -33.88 28.44
N PRO A 145 -49.45 -33.74 29.01
CA PRO A 145 -50.64 -33.31 28.28
C PRO A 145 -50.80 -31.78 28.32
N VAL A 146 -50.82 -31.12 27.16
CA VAL A 146 -51.14 -29.69 27.06
C VAL A 146 -52.47 -29.50 26.33
N ARG A 147 -53.31 -28.69 26.98
CA ARG A 147 -54.67 -28.30 26.62
C ARG A 147 -54.82 -27.87 25.16
N ALA A 148 -55.93 -28.31 24.57
CA ALA A 148 -56.47 -27.78 23.33
C ALA A 148 -56.86 -26.30 23.51
N THR A 149 -56.18 -25.44 22.79
CA THR A 149 -56.67 -24.09 22.43
C THR A 149 -56.61 -23.97 20.93
N ASP A 150 -57.78 -23.80 20.32
CA ASP A 150 -57.99 -23.59 18.89
C ASP A 150 -57.08 -22.47 18.39
N THR A 151 -56.03 -22.87 17.67
CA THR A 151 -55.04 -21.96 17.08
C THR A 151 -55.32 -21.89 15.57
N PRO A 152 -55.47 -20.70 14.98
CA PRO A 152 -55.83 -20.53 13.58
C PRO A 152 -54.81 -21.19 12.66
N SER A 153 -55.34 -21.89 11.65
CA SER A 153 -54.63 -22.63 10.60
C SER A 153 -53.34 -21.94 10.16
N ALA A 154 -52.21 -22.46 10.65
CA ALA A 154 -50.88 -21.97 10.32
C ALA A 154 -50.61 -22.14 8.81
N PRO A 155 -49.99 -21.14 8.16
CA PRO A 155 -49.55 -21.27 6.77
C PRO A 155 -48.61 -22.49 6.61
N PRO A 156 -48.58 -23.13 5.43
CA PRO A 156 -47.80 -24.34 5.19
C PRO A 156 -46.35 -24.10 5.58
N ALA A 157 -45.83 -24.95 6.46
CA ALA A 157 -44.46 -24.87 6.93
C ALA A 157 -43.50 -24.81 5.73
N PRO A 158 -42.54 -23.85 5.70
CA PRO A 158 -41.59 -23.78 4.61
C PRO A 158 -40.85 -25.11 4.49
N PRO A 159 -40.56 -25.58 3.26
CA PRO A 159 -39.85 -26.84 3.06
C PRO A 159 -38.51 -26.78 3.79
N VAL A 160 -38.26 -27.76 4.64
CA VAL A 160 -37.02 -27.89 5.40
C VAL A 160 -35.87 -28.07 4.42
N SER A 161 -35.09 -27.02 4.19
CA SER A 161 -33.91 -27.06 3.34
C SER A 161 -32.88 -28.02 3.94
N ALA A 162 -32.32 -28.91 3.12
CA ALA A 162 -31.24 -29.80 3.53
C ALA A 162 -30.07 -29.01 4.14
N PRO A 163 -29.37 -29.55 5.16
CA PRO A 163 -28.25 -28.86 5.78
C PRO A 163 -27.17 -28.56 4.72
N PRO A 164 -26.54 -27.37 4.78
CA PRO A 164 -25.50 -27.00 3.83
C PRO A 164 -24.30 -27.95 3.90
N SER A 165 -23.68 -28.21 2.74
CA SER A 165 -22.44 -28.98 2.65
C SER A 165 -21.34 -28.33 3.51
N PRO A 166 -20.48 -29.11 4.19
CA PRO A 166 -19.38 -28.57 5.00
C PRO A 166 -18.41 -27.69 4.20
N GLU A 167 -18.25 -27.94 2.90
CA GLU A 167 -17.43 -27.11 2.02
C GLU A 167 -17.99 -25.69 1.88
N LEU A 168 -19.31 -25.57 1.73
CA LEU A 168 -20.00 -24.28 1.64
C LEU A 168 -19.90 -23.52 2.96
N LEU A 169 -19.98 -24.22 4.10
CA LEU A 169 -19.77 -23.61 5.41
C LEU A 169 -18.35 -23.05 5.57
N ASN A 170 -17.33 -23.79 5.11
CA ASN A 170 -15.94 -23.32 5.15
C ASN A 170 -15.72 -22.11 4.24
N GLU A 171 -16.28 -22.14 3.02
CA GLU A 171 -16.24 -21.00 2.10
C GLU A 171 -16.92 -19.76 2.71
N ALA A 172 -18.11 -19.93 3.29
CA ALA A 172 -18.82 -18.85 3.98
C ALA A 172 -18.02 -18.31 5.16
N ALA A 173 -17.42 -19.18 5.98
CA ALA A 173 -16.58 -18.78 7.11
C ALA A 173 -15.37 -17.95 6.66
N THR A 174 -14.68 -18.36 5.59
CA THR A 174 -13.55 -17.59 5.06
C THR A 174 -13.99 -16.21 4.55
N LYS A 175 -15.10 -16.12 3.81
CA LYS A 175 -15.66 -14.84 3.34
C LYS A 175 -16.04 -13.89 4.49
N ILE A 176 -16.66 -14.41 5.53
CA ILE A 176 -17.03 -13.62 6.72
C ILE A 176 -15.76 -13.12 7.42
N GLN A 177 -14.76 -13.99 7.60
CA GLN A 177 -13.49 -13.60 8.22
C GLN A 177 -12.73 -12.56 7.41
N THR A 178 -12.69 -12.68 6.08
CA THR A 178 -12.06 -11.68 5.21
C THR A 178 -12.77 -10.34 5.33
N GLN A 179 -14.10 -10.33 5.28
CA GLN A 179 -14.89 -9.10 5.37
C GLN A 179 -14.72 -8.42 6.73
N TYR A 180 -14.72 -9.18 7.82
CA TYR A 180 -14.47 -8.65 9.15
C TYR A 180 -13.08 -8.00 9.27
N ARG A 181 -12.05 -8.62 8.67
CA ARG A 181 -10.69 -8.08 8.66
C ARG A 181 -10.59 -6.79 7.85
N ILE A 182 -11.24 -6.73 6.68
CA ILE A 182 -11.34 -5.50 5.86
C ILE A 182 -12.04 -4.39 6.65
N HIS A 183 -13.16 -4.69 7.28
CA HIS A 183 -13.88 -3.71 8.09
C HIS A 183 -13.02 -3.19 9.26
N ARG A 184 -12.27 -4.09 9.93
CA ARG A 184 -11.33 -3.72 11.00
C ARG A 184 -10.23 -2.78 10.50
N SER A 185 -9.64 -3.03 9.34
CA SER A 185 -8.59 -2.15 8.79
C SER A 185 -9.15 -0.79 8.39
N LEU A 186 -10.34 -0.73 7.77
CA LEU A 186 -11.01 0.54 7.45
C LEU A 186 -11.33 1.35 8.71
N ARG A 187 -11.82 0.70 9.78
CA ARG A 187 -12.06 1.34 11.07
C ARG A 187 -10.77 1.88 11.68
N ALA A 188 -9.68 1.11 11.61
CA ALA A 188 -8.37 1.56 12.10
C ALA A 188 -7.85 2.79 11.34
N ILE A 189 -7.96 2.80 10.01
CA ILE A 189 -7.58 3.96 9.19
C ILE A 189 -8.43 5.19 9.54
N SER A 190 -9.74 5.01 9.69
CA SER A 190 -10.65 6.10 10.06
C SER A 190 -10.34 6.68 11.45
N ALA A 191 -9.97 5.82 12.40
CA ALA A 191 -9.54 6.25 13.72
C ALA A 191 -8.19 7.01 13.67
N LEU A 192 -7.25 6.60 12.81
CA LEU A 192 -5.99 7.31 12.60
C LEU A 192 -6.21 8.67 11.92
N ALA A 193 -7.11 8.75 10.94
CA ALA A 193 -7.51 10.01 10.32
C ALA A 193 -8.12 10.98 11.35
N SER A 194 -9.02 10.49 12.20
CA SER A 194 -9.61 11.31 13.27
C SER A 194 -8.56 11.82 14.27
N LYS A 195 -7.56 10.99 14.60
CA LYS A 195 -6.42 11.40 15.44
C LYS A 195 -5.58 12.48 14.77
N PHE A 196 -5.34 12.35 13.47
CA PHE A 196 -4.66 13.37 12.67
C PHE A 196 -5.42 14.70 12.70
N ASP A 197 -6.73 14.68 12.44
CA ASP A 197 -7.56 15.89 12.46
C ASP A 197 -7.58 16.56 13.84
N ALA A 198 -7.66 15.77 14.91
CA ALA A 198 -7.58 16.29 16.28
C ALA A 198 -6.20 16.90 16.60
N LEU A 199 -5.12 16.23 16.19
CA LEU A 199 -3.76 16.75 16.36
C LEU A 199 -3.59 18.08 15.61
N LYS A 200 -4.05 18.14 14.37
CA LYS A 200 -4.02 19.35 13.55
C LYS A 200 -4.81 20.49 14.17
N ALA A 201 -6.00 20.22 14.71
CA ALA A 201 -6.82 21.22 15.39
C ALA A 201 -6.18 21.73 16.69
N SER A 202 -5.44 20.87 17.40
CA SER A 202 -4.75 21.23 18.66
C SER A 202 -3.43 21.96 18.46
N PHE A 203 -2.85 21.91 17.26
CA PHE A 203 -1.53 22.46 16.99
C PHE A 203 -1.58 23.98 16.86
N VAL A 204 -0.89 24.67 17.77
CA VAL A 204 -0.69 26.12 17.73
C VAL A 204 0.76 26.40 17.33
N PRO A 205 1.01 27.07 16.18
CA PRO A 205 2.37 27.37 15.76
C PRO A 205 3.02 28.40 16.70
N PRO A 206 4.30 28.23 17.07
CA PRO A 206 4.98 29.17 17.94
C PRO A 206 5.22 30.51 17.23
N THR A 207 5.18 31.61 17.99
CA THR A 207 5.39 32.98 17.47
C THR A 207 6.86 33.28 17.17
N THR A 208 7.77 32.55 17.79
CA THR A 208 9.23 32.67 17.67
C THR A 208 9.83 31.29 17.49
N ILE A 209 10.78 31.16 16.58
CA ILE A 209 11.42 29.88 16.24
C ILE A 209 12.92 30.04 16.45
N ASP A 210 13.51 29.12 17.19
CA ASP A 210 14.94 29.12 17.48
C ASP A 210 15.69 28.24 16.45
N PHE A 211 16.66 28.82 15.76
CA PHE A 211 17.48 28.10 14.78
C PHE A 211 18.86 27.84 15.35
N GLN A 212 19.41 26.67 15.04
CA GLN A 212 20.78 26.32 15.37
C GLN A 212 21.69 26.75 14.21
N GLY A 213 22.46 27.81 14.42
CA GLY A 213 23.52 28.27 13.52
C GLY A 213 24.91 27.94 14.04
N ASP A 214 25.94 28.30 13.27
CA ASP A 214 27.35 28.08 13.65
C ASP A 214 27.76 28.93 14.87
N ASP A 215 27.21 30.15 14.97
CA ASP A 215 27.48 31.09 16.07
C ASP A 215 26.56 30.92 17.30
N GLY A 216 25.72 29.89 17.30
CA GLY A 216 24.80 29.56 18.40
C GLY A 216 23.33 29.54 18.00
N ILE A 217 22.46 29.88 18.96
CA ILE A 217 21.01 29.83 18.78
C ILE A 217 20.50 31.21 18.38
N VAL A 218 19.81 31.29 17.25
CA VAL A 218 19.23 32.51 16.69
C VAL A 218 17.71 32.44 16.78
N SER A 219 17.08 33.33 17.53
CA SER A 219 15.63 33.40 17.65
C SER A 219 15.03 34.30 16.58
N VAL A 220 14.16 33.73 15.74
CA VAL A 220 13.53 34.43 14.60
C VAL A 220 12.01 34.52 14.83
N PRO A 221 11.39 35.70 14.64
CA PRO A 221 9.94 35.84 14.71
C PRO A 221 9.25 35.14 13.51
N ALA A 222 8.27 34.29 13.78
CA ALA A 222 7.57 33.49 12.76
C ALA A 222 6.53 34.28 11.93
N ARG A 223 6.55 35.63 12.01
CA ARG A 223 5.47 36.50 11.52
C ARG A 223 5.45 36.70 10.01
N SER A 224 6.49 36.28 9.30
CA SER A 224 6.62 36.55 7.86
C SER A 224 6.79 35.27 7.07
N THR A 225 5.71 34.83 6.45
CA THR A 225 5.72 33.77 5.44
C THR A 225 6.06 34.40 4.09
N SER A 226 7.34 34.66 3.83
CA SER A 226 7.82 34.99 2.47
C SER A 226 7.89 33.72 1.62
N VAL A 227 7.41 33.80 0.37
CA VAL A 227 7.43 32.72 -0.63
C VAL A 227 8.77 32.76 -1.38
N GLN A 228 9.88 32.66 -0.65
CA GLN A 228 11.22 32.53 -1.22
C GLN A 228 11.66 31.05 -1.15
N PRO A 229 12.40 30.54 -2.15
CA PRO A 229 12.89 29.17 -2.14
C PRO A 229 13.83 28.95 -0.95
N PRO A 230 13.77 27.78 -0.28
CA PRO A 230 14.48 27.54 0.95
C PRO A 230 16.00 27.51 0.73
N ALA A 231 16.73 28.37 1.44
CA ALA A 231 18.17 28.23 1.59
C ALA A 231 18.47 26.91 2.31
N GLU A 232 19.40 26.14 1.76
CA GLU A 232 19.75 24.82 2.27
C GLU A 232 20.44 24.94 3.64
N SER A 233 19.95 24.18 4.63
CA SER A 233 20.59 23.78 5.91
C SER A 233 20.25 24.49 7.24
N ALA A 234 19.21 25.32 7.35
CA ALA A 234 18.78 25.74 8.69
C ALA A 234 18.21 24.55 9.49
N LYS A 235 18.84 24.24 10.63
CA LYS A 235 18.38 23.21 11.55
C LYS A 235 17.64 23.86 12.72
N LEU A 236 16.45 23.35 13.04
CA LEU A 236 15.71 23.77 14.23
C LEU A 236 16.50 23.40 15.49
N ALA A 237 16.68 24.36 16.40
CA ALA A 237 17.31 24.11 17.69
C ALA A 237 16.38 23.28 18.60
N PHE A 238 16.96 22.48 19.50
CA PHE A 238 16.24 21.76 20.55
C PHE A 238 16.05 22.65 21.78
N THR A 239 15.27 23.73 21.64
CA THR A 239 14.93 24.65 22.73
C THR A 239 13.50 24.40 23.23
N PRO A 240 13.16 24.81 24.47
CA PRO A 240 11.79 24.74 24.98
C PRO A 240 10.76 25.43 24.07
N THR A 241 11.14 26.52 23.41
CA THR A 241 10.32 27.28 22.47
C THR A 241 9.87 26.42 21.27
N ASN A 242 10.76 25.56 20.77
CA ASN A 242 10.52 24.72 19.60
C ASN A 242 9.92 23.35 19.94
N VAL A 243 9.74 23.01 21.21
CA VAL A 243 9.18 21.71 21.63
C VAL A 243 7.85 21.40 20.92
N PRO A 244 6.88 22.34 20.82
CA PRO A 244 5.62 22.06 20.13
C PRO A 244 5.80 21.64 18.66
N LEU A 245 6.77 22.22 17.95
CA LEU A 245 7.08 21.86 16.56
C LEU A 245 7.67 20.46 16.45
N HIS A 246 8.67 20.15 17.29
CA HIS A 246 9.31 18.83 17.30
C HIS A 246 8.31 17.74 17.69
N THR A 247 7.53 17.96 18.74
CA THR A 247 6.50 17.01 19.19
C THR A 247 5.42 16.80 18.14
N TYR A 248 4.97 17.87 17.48
CA TYR A 248 3.98 17.74 16.40
C TYR A 248 4.54 16.93 15.22
N ASN A 249 5.76 17.23 14.77
CA ASN A 249 6.40 16.48 13.68
C ASN A 249 6.63 15.00 14.04
N GLU A 250 7.03 14.72 15.29
CA GLU A 250 7.16 13.36 15.80
C GLU A 250 5.81 12.63 15.79
N HIS A 251 4.72 13.29 16.22
CA HIS A 251 3.37 12.72 16.17
C HIS A 251 2.92 12.40 14.74
N LEU A 252 3.19 13.28 13.76
CA LEU A 252 2.92 13.00 12.34
C LEU A 252 3.71 11.78 11.86
N SER A 253 4.99 11.69 12.20
CA SER A 253 5.84 10.54 11.87
C SER A 253 5.32 9.22 12.47
N ARG A 254 4.87 9.25 13.74
CA ARG A 254 4.26 8.08 14.40
C ARG A 254 2.95 7.65 13.73
N LEU A 255 2.13 8.59 13.24
CA LEU A 255 0.91 8.28 12.51
C LEU A 255 1.20 7.58 11.17
N LEU A 256 2.24 8.00 10.46
CA LEU A 256 2.67 7.34 9.22
C LEU A 256 3.08 5.89 9.46
N VAL A 257 3.94 5.65 10.47
CA VAL A 257 4.32 4.29 10.88
C VAL A 257 3.11 3.45 11.28
N ALA A 258 2.14 4.04 11.99
CA ALA A 258 0.91 3.35 12.38
C ALA A 258 0.01 3.00 11.19
N LEU A 259 -0.05 3.85 10.14
CA LEU A 259 -0.77 3.57 8.90
C LEU A 259 -0.13 2.44 8.10
N ASP A 260 1.20 2.40 8.04
CA ASP A 260 1.93 1.33 7.35
C ASP A 260 1.71 -0.04 8.00
N ALA A 261 1.55 -0.06 9.32
CA ALA A 261 1.22 -1.27 10.07
C ALA A 261 -0.20 -1.80 9.77
N VAL A 262 -1.10 -1.02 9.14
CA VAL A 262 -2.44 -1.49 8.80
C VAL A 262 -2.40 -2.36 7.53
N GLU A 263 -2.67 -3.66 7.73
CA GLU A 263 -2.75 -4.64 6.64
C GLU A 263 -3.96 -4.39 5.73
N SER A 264 -3.73 -4.35 4.42
CA SER A 264 -4.80 -4.24 3.41
C SER A 264 -5.37 -5.59 2.95
N ARG A 265 -4.62 -6.68 3.13
CA ARG A 265 -5.00 -8.05 2.70
C ARG A 265 -5.46 -8.14 1.23
N GLY A 266 -4.90 -7.27 0.38
CA GLY A 266 -5.22 -7.21 -1.04
C GLY A 266 -6.46 -6.36 -1.38
N ASP A 267 -7.23 -5.91 -0.39
CA ASP A 267 -8.37 -5.05 -0.65
C ASP A 267 -7.93 -3.70 -1.24
N ARG A 268 -8.61 -3.27 -2.30
CA ARG A 268 -8.27 -2.04 -3.03
C ARG A 268 -8.74 -0.81 -2.26
N GLY A 269 -9.94 -0.84 -1.68
CA GLY A 269 -10.50 0.27 -0.94
C GLY A 269 -9.67 0.64 0.29
N VAL A 270 -9.21 -0.38 1.04
CA VAL A 270 -8.28 -0.17 2.16
C VAL A 270 -6.98 0.50 1.72
N ARG A 271 -6.40 0.09 0.59
CA ARG A 271 -5.16 0.69 0.04
C ARG A 271 -5.37 2.13 -0.42
N GLU A 272 -6.48 2.42 -1.10
CA GLU A 272 -6.83 3.78 -1.54
C GLU A 272 -7.04 4.70 -0.34
N ARG A 273 -7.87 4.28 0.63
CA ARG A 273 -8.13 5.09 1.82
C ARG A 273 -6.87 5.32 2.65
N ARG A 274 -6.00 4.32 2.79
CA ARG A 274 -4.70 4.48 3.45
C ARG A 274 -3.83 5.53 2.74
N ARG A 275 -3.72 5.45 1.41
CA ARG A 275 -2.93 6.41 0.60
C ARG A 275 -3.45 7.85 0.72
N GLU A 276 -4.77 8.03 0.78
CA GLU A 276 -5.36 9.36 1.00
C GLU A 276 -4.94 9.97 2.34
N VAL A 277 -5.03 9.17 3.42
CA VAL A 277 -4.65 9.64 4.76
C VAL A 277 -3.14 9.87 4.85
N VAL A 278 -2.31 9.00 4.27
CA VAL A 278 -0.85 9.20 4.18
C VAL A 278 -0.55 10.52 3.46
N ARG A 279 -1.14 10.77 2.29
CA ARG A 279 -0.93 12.02 1.53
C ARG A 279 -1.36 13.26 2.34
N ALA A 280 -2.45 13.16 3.09
CA ALA A 280 -2.90 14.26 3.95
C ALA A 280 -1.91 14.56 5.08
N ILE A 281 -1.37 13.51 5.72
CA ILE A 281 -0.35 13.64 6.79
C ILE A 281 0.96 14.17 6.24
N GLU A 282 1.45 13.64 5.12
CA GLU A 282 2.68 14.11 4.46
C GLU A 282 2.55 15.56 3.98
N GLY A 283 1.40 15.94 3.41
CA GLY A 283 1.13 17.32 3.02
C GLY A 283 1.14 18.28 4.21
N GLU A 284 0.63 17.84 5.36
CA GLU A 284 0.68 18.61 6.61
C GLU A 284 2.11 18.68 7.18
N ALA A 285 2.87 17.59 7.17
CA ALA A 285 4.28 17.59 7.57
C ALA A 285 5.09 18.57 6.69
N ALA A 286 4.88 18.53 5.38
CA ALA A 286 5.50 19.47 4.44
C ALA A 286 5.07 20.92 4.73
N ARG A 287 3.80 21.18 5.07
CA ARG A 287 3.32 22.51 5.45
C ARG A 287 4.06 23.05 6.68
N VAL A 288 4.22 22.22 7.71
CA VAL A 288 4.97 22.57 8.93
C VAL A 288 6.43 22.83 8.60
N GLU A 289 7.03 22.02 7.74
CA GLU A 289 8.41 22.22 7.29
C GLU A 289 8.61 23.52 6.52
N SER A 290 7.74 23.79 5.56
CA SER A 290 7.73 25.04 4.81
C SER A 290 7.55 26.25 5.73
N PHE A 291 6.70 26.15 6.76
CA PHE A 291 6.48 27.24 7.70
C PHE A 291 7.77 27.71 8.38
N TRP A 292 8.56 26.80 8.97
CA TRP A 292 9.80 27.21 9.64
C TRP A 292 10.92 27.55 8.63
N ARG A 293 10.97 26.90 7.46
CA ARG A 293 11.93 27.25 6.40
C ARG A 293 11.68 28.67 5.87
N SER A 294 10.43 29.07 5.66
CA SER A 294 10.07 30.42 5.23
C SER A 294 10.40 31.48 6.28
N ALA A 295 10.22 31.18 7.56
CA ALA A 295 10.64 32.07 8.65
C ALA A 295 12.16 32.32 8.61
N TRP A 296 12.95 31.27 8.41
CA TRP A 296 14.40 31.37 8.26
C TRP A 296 14.83 32.16 7.03
N ALA A 297 14.25 31.85 5.86
CA ALA A 297 14.56 32.56 4.62
C ALA A 297 14.28 34.07 4.75
N THR A 298 13.18 34.44 5.40
CA THR A 298 12.84 35.85 5.65
C THR A 298 13.86 36.54 6.56
N TYR A 299 14.34 35.83 7.59
CA TYR A 299 15.39 36.35 8.46
C TYR A 299 16.72 36.56 7.72
N GLN A 300 17.13 35.63 6.85
CA GLN A 300 18.33 35.79 6.03
C GLN A 300 18.24 37.01 5.10
N HIS A 301 17.07 37.27 4.51
CA HIS A 301 16.88 38.47 3.71
C HIS A 301 16.96 39.76 4.54
N GLN A 302 16.43 39.77 5.77
CA GLN A 302 16.52 40.93 6.66
C GLN A 302 17.97 41.20 7.10
N GLN A 303 18.72 40.14 7.38
CA GLN A 303 20.16 40.22 7.65
C GLN A 303 20.91 40.86 6.48
N GLN A 304 20.72 40.35 5.26
CA GLN A 304 21.34 40.91 4.05
C GLN A 304 20.99 42.38 3.82
N GLN A 305 19.72 42.75 3.98
CA GLN A 305 19.28 44.14 3.84
C GLN A 305 19.89 45.07 4.91
N THR A 306 20.08 44.56 6.13
CA THR A 306 20.68 45.34 7.22
C THR A 306 22.17 45.57 6.97
N GLU A 307 22.90 44.55 6.52
CA GLU A 307 24.32 44.68 6.13
C GLU A 307 24.49 45.67 4.97
N GLU A 308 23.67 45.57 3.91
CA GLU A 308 23.71 46.51 2.78
C GLU A 308 23.40 47.95 3.22
N GLN A 309 22.44 48.13 4.13
CA GLN A 309 22.08 49.45 4.65
C GLN A 309 23.18 50.05 5.54
N GLU A 310 23.88 49.24 6.34
CA GLU A 310 25.04 49.69 7.13
C GLU A 310 26.23 50.07 6.24
N VAL A 311 26.52 49.31 5.18
CA VAL A 311 27.60 49.65 4.23
C VAL A 311 27.30 50.95 3.49
N CYS A 312 26.08 51.17 3.00
CA CYS A 312 25.72 52.43 2.35
C CYS A 312 25.75 53.62 3.31
N ALA A 313 25.38 53.43 4.59
CA ALA A 313 25.41 54.52 5.58
C ALA A 313 26.85 54.96 5.92
N MET A 314 27.84 54.06 5.92
CA MET A 314 29.24 54.42 6.24
C MET A 314 30.01 55.06 5.07
N VAL A 315 29.53 54.96 3.83
CA VAL A 315 30.20 55.54 2.65
C VAL A 315 29.89 57.04 2.46
N VAL A 316 28.89 57.59 3.16
CA VAL A 316 28.43 58.98 2.94
C VAL A 316 29.20 60.04 3.75
N ASP A 317 30.02 59.67 4.74
CA ASP A 317 30.69 60.64 5.63
C ASP A 317 32.15 60.99 5.25
N GLU A 318 32.70 60.47 4.15
CA GLU A 318 34.09 60.74 3.73
C GLU A 318 34.23 61.52 2.41
N GLU A 319 33.19 62.22 1.95
CA GLU A 319 33.28 63.14 0.79
C GLU A 319 32.65 64.53 1.03
N SER A 320 32.61 65.01 2.27
CA SER A 320 32.25 66.41 2.58
C SER A 320 33.50 67.26 2.84
N GLY A 321 34.32 67.40 1.80
CA GLY A 321 35.57 68.18 1.83
C GLY A 321 35.91 68.95 0.55
N VAL A 322 35.01 69.04 -0.44
CA VAL A 322 35.25 69.83 -1.65
C VAL A 322 34.22 70.96 -1.74
N ALA A 323 34.75 72.18 -1.66
CA ALA A 323 34.02 73.44 -1.71
C ALA A 323 33.19 73.60 -3.00
N PRO A 324 31.99 74.20 -2.91
CA PRO A 324 31.12 74.41 -4.06
C PRO A 324 31.63 75.58 -4.93
N LEU A 325 32.02 75.25 -6.16
CA LEU A 325 32.20 76.20 -7.26
C LEU A 325 30.85 76.41 -7.95
N PRO A 326 30.40 77.66 -8.20
CA PRO A 326 29.12 77.91 -8.84
C PRO A 326 29.30 78.00 -10.35
N GLU A 327 28.72 77.09 -11.14
CA GLU A 327 28.57 77.38 -12.57
C GLU A 327 27.37 76.68 -13.24
N LEU A 328 26.40 77.54 -13.59
CA LEU A 328 25.52 77.59 -14.76
C LEU A 328 24.74 76.35 -15.27
N ALA A 329 23.40 76.52 -15.22
CA ALA A 329 22.46 76.47 -16.34
C ALA A 329 22.22 75.14 -17.11
N THR A 330 21.05 74.52 -16.86
CA THR A 330 19.95 74.07 -17.78
C THR A 330 20.26 73.50 -19.20
N PRO A 331 19.38 72.69 -19.87
CA PRO A 331 17.96 72.40 -19.58
C PRO A 331 17.49 70.92 -19.79
N GLU A 332 16.28 70.66 -19.30
CA GLU A 332 15.17 69.89 -19.91
C GLU A 332 15.45 68.57 -20.66
N SER A 333 14.89 67.48 -20.14
CA SER A 333 14.47 66.34 -20.95
C SER A 333 13.19 65.73 -20.39
N ASP A 334 12.08 66.11 -21.02
CA ASP A 334 10.79 65.41 -20.98
C ASP A 334 10.97 63.92 -21.26
N SER A 335 10.33 63.06 -20.45
CA SER A 335 9.88 61.72 -20.86
C SER A 335 8.86 61.16 -19.87
N ASP A 336 7.61 61.27 -20.29
CA ASP A 336 6.50 60.31 -20.17
C ASP A 336 6.04 59.79 -18.79
N VAL A 337 4.99 60.46 -18.35
CA VAL A 337 3.96 60.02 -17.41
C VAL A 337 3.19 58.83 -18.02
N ILE A 338 3.49 57.60 -17.59
CA ILE A 338 2.57 56.47 -17.75
C ILE A 338 1.63 56.42 -16.56
N ARG A 339 0.39 56.87 -16.82
CA ARG A 339 -0.79 56.78 -15.96
C ARG A 339 -1.50 55.45 -16.22
N VAL A 340 -1.42 54.50 -15.29
CA VAL A 340 -2.25 53.27 -15.24
C VAL A 340 -2.78 53.17 -13.81
N ALA A 341 -3.95 53.75 -13.55
CA ALA A 341 -5.26 53.09 -13.40
C ALA A 341 -5.55 52.73 -11.92
N PRO A 342 -6.67 53.18 -11.34
CA PRO A 342 -6.96 53.03 -9.92
C PRO A 342 -7.51 51.64 -9.60
N LEU A 343 -7.03 51.10 -8.48
CA LEU A 343 -7.44 49.84 -7.87
C LEU A 343 -8.87 49.96 -7.31
N PRO A 344 -9.78 49.00 -7.56
CA PRO A 344 -11.13 49.04 -7.01
C PRO A 344 -11.12 48.68 -5.52
N GLU A 345 -11.53 49.67 -4.74
CA GLU A 345 -12.05 49.62 -3.37
C GLU A 345 -13.20 48.60 -3.29
N LEU A 346 -12.97 47.49 -2.58
CA LEU A 346 -13.99 46.49 -2.27
C LEU A 346 -14.20 46.42 -0.76
N ALA A 347 -15.27 47.10 -0.35
CA ALA A 347 -16.23 46.71 0.68
C ALA A 347 -15.65 46.22 2.02
N GLU A 348 -15.52 47.19 2.93
CA GLU A 348 -15.64 46.95 4.36
C GLU A 348 -17.05 46.41 4.66
N SER A 349 -17.11 45.15 5.08
CA SER A 349 -18.30 44.58 5.72
C SER A 349 -18.08 44.59 7.22
N GLU A 350 -18.52 45.67 7.86
CA GLU A 350 -18.75 45.74 9.30
C GLU A 350 -19.87 44.74 9.64
N SER A 351 -19.51 43.63 10.28
CA SER A 351 -20.47 42.71 10.90
C SER A 351 -20.34 42.83 12.42
N ASP A 352 -21.16 43.74 12.93
CA ASP A 352 -21.51 43.91 14.33
C ASP A 352 -22.19 42.62 14.84
N SER A 353 -21.58 41.98 15.82
CA SER A 353 -22.24 40.96 16.66
C SER A 353 -21.68 41.03 18.07
N ASP A 354 -22.26 41.96 18.82
CA ASP A 354 -22.45 41.89 20.28
C ASP A 354 -22.84 40.47 20.73
N VAL A 355 -21.92 39.78 21.42
CA VAL A 355 -22.22 38.65 22.31
C VAL A 355 -21.34 38.74 23.56
N ASP A 356 -21.92 39.39 24.57
CA ASP A 356 -21.94 39.06 26.00
C ASP A 356 -20.67 38.50 26.70
N PRO A 357 -20.02 39.26 27.61
CA PRO A 357 -18.98 38.77 28.48
C PRO A 357 -19.55 38.33 29.84
N GLU A 358 -19.73 37.02 30.07
CA GLU A 358 -19.99 36.49 31.41
C GLU A 358 -18.93 35.44 31.83
N LEU A 359 -18.00 35.90 32.66
CA LEU A 359 -17.24 35.15 33.68
C LEU A 359 -17.46 35.94 34.98
N PRO A 360 -17.60 35.35 36.19
CA PRO A 360 -16.77 34.22 36.66
C PRO A 360 -17.46 33.21 37.62
N THR A 361 -16.87 32.03 37.84
CA THR A 361 -16.41 31.54 39.17
C THR A 361 -15.92 30.07 39.15
N PRO A 362 -14.87 29.72 39.91
CA PRO A 362 -14.36 28.36 40.06
C PRO A 362 -14.87 27.66 41.34
N PRO A 363 -14.90 26.32 41.39
CA PRO A 363 -14.83 25.61 42.67
C PRO A 363 -13.52 24.83 42.82
N ALA A 364 -12.78 25.30 43.83
CA ALA A 364 -11.89 24.61 44.73
C ALA A 364 -11.66 23.09 44.55
N THR A 365 -10.38 22.78 44.34
CA THR A 365 -9.69 21.57 44.78
C THR A 365 -9.91 21.29 46.27
N PRO A 366 -10.01 20.02 46.67
CA PRO A 366 -9.21 19.57 47.80
C PRO A 366 -8.35 18.36 47.44
N ALA A 367 -7.10 18.44 47.90
CA ALA A 367 -6.13 17.39 47.88
C ALA A 367 -6.58 16.20 48.74
N GLU A 368 -6.43 14.98 48.24
CA GLU A 368 -6.19 13.83 49.12
C GLU A 368 -5.30 12.80 48.42
N SER A 369 -4.24 12.42 49.13
CA SER A 369 -3.16 11.53 48.75
C SER A 369 -3.58 10.03 48.78
N PRO A 370 -2.76 9.12 48.22
CA PRO A 370 -3.23 7.84 47.69
C PRO A 370 -3.22 6.74 48.75
N LYS A 371 -4.20 5.83 48.67
CA LYS A 371 -4.17 4.55 49.39
C LYS A 371 -4.13 3.39 48.39
N LEU A 372 -2.94 2.82 48.25
CA LEU A 372 -2.68 1.52 47.65
C LEU A 372 -3.58 0.46 48.29
N VAL A 373 -4.50 -0.11 47.51
CA VAL A 373 -5.10 -1.41 47.79
C VAL A 373 -4.99 -2.23 46.52
N LEU A 374 -4.00 -3.12 46.52
CA LEU A 374 -4.02 -4.34 45.71
C LEU A 374 -5.25 -5.15 46.11
N SER A 375 -6.07 -5.55 45.15
CA SER A 375 -6.63 -6.90 45.07
C SER A 375 -7.24 -7.19 43.68
N PRO A 376 -7.30 -8.48 43.28
CA PRO A 376 -7.48 -8.91 41.89
C PRO A 376 -8.89 -9.42 41.59
N GLU A 377 -9.09 -9.79 40.31
CA GLU A 377 -10.15 -10.64 39.75
C GLU A 377 -11.57 -10.05 39.70
N SER A 378 -12.08 -9.85 38.48
CA SER A 378 -13.32 -10.50 38.04
C SER A 378 -13.60 -10.17 36.57
N GLU A 379 -13.28 -11.16 35.74
CA GLU A 379 -13.96 -11.56 34.52
C GLU A 379 -15.47 -11.23 34.57
N SER A 380 -15.96 -10.41 33.65
CA SER A 380 -17.38 -10.39 33.27
C SER A 380 -17.49 -9.94 31.82
N ALA A 381 -17.77 -10.93 30.98
CA ALA A 381 -18.24 -10.74 29.62
C ALA A 381 -19.64 -10.13 29.68
N GLU A 382 -19.79 -8.91 29.18
CA GLU A 382 -21.09 -8.40 28.76
C GLU A 382 -21.11 -8.32 27.24
N GLU A 383 -22.00 -9.14 26.71
CA GLU A 383 -22.30 -9.40 25.32
C GLU A 383 -23.32 -8.34 24.86
N ASP A 384 -22.83 -7.21 24.35
CA ASP A 384 -23.70 -6.20 23.74
C ASP A 384 -24.10 -6.65 22.33
N GLY A 385 -25.25 -7.32 22.26
CA GLY A 385 -25.96 -7.65 21.04
C GLY A 385 -26.55 -6.40 20.38
N VAL A 386 -25.78 -5.77 19.49
CA VAL A 386 -26.28 -4.72 18.59
C VAL A 386 -27.06 -5.39 17.45
N VAL A 387 -28.39 -5.39 17.59
CA VAL A 387 -29.35 -5.67 16.52
C VAL A 387 -29.35 -4.49 15.55
N VAL A 388 -28.62 -4.61 14.43
CA VAL A 388 -28.75 -3.66 13.32
C VAL A 388 -29.89 -4.15 12.43
N ASN A 389 -31.03 -3.47 12.53
CA ASN A 389 -32.16 -3.64 11.63
C ASN A 389 -31.75 -3.27 10.20
N SER A 390 -32.01 -4.19 9.28
CA SER A 390 -31.93 -4.02 7.83
C SER A 390 -33.26 -3.48 7.29
N ALA A 391 -33.20 -2.31 6.67
CA ALA A 391 -34.10 -1.71 5.68
C ALA A 391 -33.38 -0.38 5.34
N GLU A 392 -33.05 0.00 4.10
CA GLU A 392 -33.92 0.40 2.97
C GLU A 392 -33.06 0.18 1.69
N ASP A 393 -33.43 -0.66 0.73
CA ASP A 393 -34.32 -0.41 -0.42
C ASP A 393 -34.03 0.91 -1.17
N GLU A 394 -32.87 0.99 -1.85
CA GLU A 394 -32.58 2.08 -2.79
C GLU A 394 -32.84 1.63 -4.24
N LYS A 395 -33.96 2.12 -4.73
CA LYS A 395 -34.51 1.98 -6.07
C LYS A 395 -33.63 2.77 -7.05
N VAL A 396 -32.83 2.07 -7.86
CA VAL A 396 -32.08 2.69 -8.97
C VAL A 396 -33.07 3.09 -10.07
N SER A 397 -33.44 4.36 -10.12
CA SER A 397 -34.08 4.97 -11.29
C SER A 397 -33.04 5.16 -12.39
N GLY A 398 -33.25 4.48 -13.52
CA GLY A 398 -32.53 4.73 -14.75
C GLY A 398 -32.92 6.09 -15.32
N GLU A 399 -31.94 6.98 -15.44
CA GLU A 399 -32.06 8.19 -16.24
C GLU A 399 -31.58 7.90 -17.67
N ASP A 400 -32.54 7.97 -18.60
CA ASP A 400 -32.33 8.01 -20.03
C ASP A 400 -31.56 9.28 -20.40
N PHE A 401 -30.33 9.12 -20.87
CA PHE A 401 -29.55 10.20 -21.46
C PHE A 401 -29.86 10.29 -22.96
N VAL A 402 -30.72 11.24 -23.34
CA VAL A 402 -31.02 11.60 -24.72
C VAL A 402 -29.94 12.57 -25.23
N LEU A 403 -29.16 12.14 -26.21
CA LEU A 403 -28.26 12.99 -26.99
C LEU A 403 -29.08 13.80 -28.02
N VAL A 404 -28.93 15.12 -27.98
CA VAL A 404 -29.34 16.07 -29.05
C VAL A 404 -28.11 16.52 -29.80
#